data_AF-A0A2V8KXN4-F1
#
_entry.id   AF-A0A2V8KXN4-F1
#
_cell.length_a   1.000
_cell.length_b   1.000
_cell.length_c   1.000
_cell.angle_alpha   90.00
_cell.angle_beta   90.00
_cell.angle_gamma   90.00
#
_symmetry.space_group_name_H-M   'P 1'
#
loop_
_entity.id
_entity.type
_entity.pdbx_description
1 polymer ?
#
loop_
_entity_poly.entity_id
_entity_poly.type
_entity_poly.pdbx_seq_one_letter_code
_entity_poly.pdbx_strand_id
1 'polypeptide(L)'
;MRGYCSIGRGQKYVVFLKIIIRIQAPSAERVIVTDAEITCKEVTELITDYLEQRLPPAERTRFEQHLSVCPGCVAYLDQMRITVKTLGSVPPLEIPESIKSGLLQAFRSWKNSR
;
A
#
# COMPACT_ATOMS: atom_id res chain seq x y z
N MET A 1 -7.62 33.60 3.23
CA MET A 1 -6.60 32.61 2.82
C MET A 1 -7.12 31.21 3.12
N ARG A 2 -7.73 30.54 2.13
CA ARG A 2 -8.13 29.12 2.21
C ARG A 2 -7.61 28.47 0.94
N GLY A 3 -6.43 27.84 1.05
CA GLY A 3 -5.83 27.05 -0.03
C GLY A 3 -6.34 25.62 0.08
N TYR A 4 -7.23 25.23 -0.81
CA TYR A 4 -7.63 23.85 -1.02
C TYR A 4 -6.39 23.07 -1.51
N CYS A 5 -5.91 22.12 -0.70
CA CYS A 5 -4.87 21.19 -1.14
C CYS A 5 -5.53 20.13 -2.03
N SER A 6 -5.18 20.18 -3.31
CA SER A 6 -5.67 19.34 -4.39
C SER A 6 -5.52 17.85 -4.05
N ILE A 7 -6.68 17.23 -3.81
CA ILE A 7 -6.85 15.80 -3.59
C ILE A 7 -6.29 15.04 -4.80
N GLY A 8 -5.07 14.53 -4.64
CA GLY A 8 -4.44 13.62 -5.59
C GLY A 8 -5.11 12.26 -5.55
N ARG A 9 -6.11 12.06 -6.43
CA ARG A 9 -6.45 10.84 -7.20
C ARG A 9 -6.22 9.42 -6.60
N GLY A 10 -6.23 9.23 -5.28
CA GLY A 10 -6.19 7.93 -4.61
C GLY A 10 -7.46 7.60 -3.80
N GLN A 11 -8.32 8.59 -3.55
CA GLN A 11 -9.52 8.46 -2.72
C GLN A 11 -10.70 7.74 -3.38
N LYS A 12 -10.65 7.50 -4.70
CA LYS A 12 -11.83 7.02 -5.44
C LYS A 12 -12.21 5.58 -5.13
N TYR A 13 -11.28 4.75 -4.63
CA TYR A 13 -11.52 3.32 -4.40
C TYR A 13 -11.98 2.99 -2.97
N VAL A 14 -11.52 3.71 -1.95
CA VAL A 14 -11.91 3.49 -0.54
C VAL A 14 -13.32 3.97 -0.19
N VAL A 15 -13.88 4.91 -0.96
CA VAL A 15 -15.22 5.48 -0.71
C VAL A 15 -16.32 4.70 -1.46
N PHE A 16 -15.99 4.00 -2.54
CA PHE A 16 -16.98 3.24 -3.33
C PHE A 16 -17.55 2.05 -2.54
N LEU A 17 -16.85 1.58 -1.50
CA LEU A 17 -17.30 0.54 -0.58
C LEU A 17 -18.06 1.09 0.66
N LYS A 18 -18.32 2.40 0.76
CA LYS A 18 -19.17 2.95 1.86
C LYS A 18 -20.67 2.64 1.68
N ILE A 19 -21.09 2.16 0.52
CA ILE A 19 -22.52 2.02 0.17
C ILE A 19 -23.10 0.66 0.58
N ILE A 20 -22.31 -0.41 0.72
CA ILE A 20 -22.84 -1.79 0.85
C ILE A 20 -22.83 -2.33 2.30
N ILE A 21 -22.03 -1.78 3.22
CA ILE A 21 -21.86 -2.32 4.58
C ILE A 21 -22.63 -1.49 5.63
N ARG A 22 -23.96 -1.37 5.51
CA ARG A 22 -24.80 -0.66 6.50
C ARG A 22 -25.96 -1.50 7.07
N ILE A 23 -25.90 -2.81 6.91
CA ILE A 23 -26.78 -3.81 7.54
C ILE A 23 -25.81 -4.98 7.84
N GLN A 24 -25.46 -5.32 9.07
CA GLN A 24 -26.25 -6.09 10.05
C GLN A 24 -25.59 -6.03 11.45
N ALA A 25 -26.41 -5.96 12.50
CA ALA A 25 -26.18 -6.64 13.79
C ALA A 25 -27.40 -7.55 14.04
N PRO A 26 -27.23 -8.78 14.56
CA PRO A 26 -27.88 -9.12 15.84
C PRO A 26 -27.15 -10.18 16.71
N SER A 27 -27.75 -10.48 17.86
CA SER A 27 -27.27 -11.19 19.07
C SER A 27 -27.12 -12.72 19.00
N ALA A 28 -26.22 -13.24 19.85
CA ALA A 28 -26.25 -14.52 20.58
C ALA A 28 -26.88 -15.76 19.91
N GLU A 29 -26.06 -16.51 19.15
CA GLU A 29 -26.14 -17.97 18.93
C GLU A 29 -24.79 -18.36 18.25
N ARG A 30 -24.15 -19.48 18.60
CA ARG A 30 -22.77 -19.80 18.16
C ARG A 30 -22.64 -19.84 16.62
N VAL A 31 -21.89 -18.90 16.05
CA VAL A 31 -21.51 -18.87 14.62
C VAL A 31 -20.13 -19.49 14.44
N ILE A 32 -20.00 -20.47 13.55
CA ILE A 32 -18.72 -20.91 13.02
C ILE A 32 -18.30 -19.86 11.98
N VAL A 33 -17.37 -18.97 12.33
CA VAL A 33 -16.81 -17.99 11.39
C VAL A 33 -15.52 -18.58 10.83
N THR A 34 -15.47 -18.71 9.51
CA THR A 34 -14.28 -19.07 8.71
C THR A 34 -13.23 -17.94 8.81
N ASP A 35 -11.93 -18.27 8.81
CA ASP A 35 -10.79 -17.33 8.66
C ASP A 35 -11.08 -16.11 7.74
N ALA A 36 -11.39 -14.90 8.26
CA ALA A 36 -11.64 -13.76 7.36
C ALA A 36 -11.73 -12.31 7.90
N GLU A 37 -11.29 -11.96 9.11
CA GLU A 37 -11.18 -10.53 9.49
C GLU A 37 -9.72 -10.14 9.70
N ILE A 38 -9.15 -9.37 8.76
CA ILE A 38 -7.80 -8.83 8.90
C ILE A 38 -7.77 -7.80 10.05
N THR A 39 -6.81 -7.97 10.95
CA THR A 39 -6.58 -7.11 12.11
C THR A 39 -5.79 -5.85 11.74
N CYS A 40 -5.83 -4.82 12.58
CA CYS A 40 -4.99 -3.63 12.39
C CYS A 40 -3.49 -3.99 12.30
N LYS A 41 -3.04 -5.00 13.06
CA LYS A 41 -1.66 -5.48 13.04
C LYS A 41 -1.30 -6.06 11.68
N GLU A 42 -2.13 -6.93 11.13
CA GLU A 42 -1.90 -7.49 9.79
C GLU A 42 -1.96 -6.40 8.71
N VAL A 43 -2.83 -5.39 8.85
CA VAL A 43 -2.80 -4.21 7.95
C VAL A 43 -1.44 -3.50 8.03
N THR A 44 -0.86 -3.34 9.22
CA THR A 44 0.48 -2.73 9.33
C THR A 44 1.59 -3.58 8.71
N GLU A 45 1.44 -4.90 8.71
CA GLU A 45 2.40 -5.82 8.09
C GLU A 45 2.27 -5.83 6.56
N LEU A 46 1.04 -5.76 6.03
CA LEU A 46 0.75 -5.78 4.59
C LEU A 46 0.85 -4.41 3.91
N ILE A 47 1.04 -3.31 4.65
CA ILE A 47 0.95 -1.96 4.10
C ILE A 47 1.97 -1.68 3.01
N THR A 48 3.20 -2.20 3.17
CA THR A 48 4.27 -2.03 2.17
C THR A 48 3.90 -2.74 0.88
N ASP A 49 3.44 -3.99 0.98
CA ASP A 49 3.00 -4.79 -0.16
C ASP A 49 1.78 -4.17 -0.86
N TYR A 50 0.88 -3.55 -0.10
CA TYR A 50 -0.23 -2.78 -0.65
C TYR A 50 0.26 -1.56 -1.46
N LEU A 51 1.18 -0.77 -0.90
CA LEU A 51 1.74 0.43 -1.54
C LEU A 51 2.55 0.08 -2.80
N GLU A 52 3.25 -1.05 -2.77
CA GLU A 52 4.06 -1.57 -3.88
C GLU A 52 3.26 -2.42 -4.89
N GLN A 53 1.95 -2.56 -4.69
CA GLN A 53 1.06 -3.34 -5.56
C GLN A 53 1.45 -4.83 -5.68
N ARG A 54 2.01 -5.40 -4.61
CA ARG A 54 2.44 -6.81 -4.53
C ARG A 54 1.42 -7.74 -3.88
N LEU A 55 0.36 -7.20 -3.28
CA LEU A 55 -0.69 -8.03 -2.68
C LEU A 55 -1.51 -8.81 -3.73
N PRO A 56 -1.74 -10.12 -3.51
CA PRO A 56 -2.72 -10.88 -4.28
C PRO A 56 -4.12 -10.23 -4.23
N PRO A 57 -4.95 -10.38 -5.27
CA PRO A 57 -6.27 -9.73 -5.34
C PRO A 57 -7.18 -10.00 -4.12
N ALA A 58 -7.15 -11.22 -3.59
CA ALA A 58 -7.95 -11.61 -2.43
C ALA A 58 -7.51 -10.89 -1.15
N GLU A 59 -6.19 -10.80 -0.90
CA GLU A 59 -5.64 -10.09 0.26
C GLU A 59 -5.84 -8.58 0.14
N ARG A 60 -5.67 -8.04 -1.06
CA ARG A 60 -5.96 -6.64 -1.34
C ARG A 60 -7.41 -6.28 -1.01
N THR A 61 -8.34 -7.14 -1.37
CA THR A 61 -9.77 -6.93 -1.08
C THR A 61 -10.03 -6.89 0.43
N ARG A 62 -9.46 -7.84 1.19
CA ARG A 62 -9.58 -7.86 2.66
C ARG A 62 -8.95 -6.62 3.31
N PHE A 63 -7.79 -6.20 2.84
CA PHE A 63 -7.11 -4.98 3.29
C PHE A 63 -7.98 -3.73 3.06
N GLU A 64 -8.53 -3.58 1.85
CA GLU A 64 -9.40 -2.44 1.51
C GLU A 64 -10.74 -2.45 2.28
N GLN A 65 -11.29 -3.64 2.54
CA GLN A 65 -12.45 -3.80 3.43
C GLN A 65 -12.16 -3.28 4.83
N HIS A 66 -11.02 -3.62 5.43
CA HIS A 66 -10.63 -3.10 6.74
C HIS A 66 -10.48 -1.58 6.75
N LEU A 67 -9.86 -1.00 5.71
CA LEU A 67 -9.74 0.46 5.59
C LEU A 67 -11.10 1.18 5.50
N SER A 68 -12.15 0.50 5.01
CA SER A 68 -13.49 1.09 4.94
C SER A 68 -14.13 1.29 6.32
N VAL A 69 -13.70 0.51 7.33
CA VAL A 69 -14.29 0.49 8.69
C VAL A 69 -13.37 1.02 9.78
N CYS A 70 -12.05 1.13 9.53
CA CYS A 70 -11.07 1.55 10.54
C CYS A 70 -10.39 2.89 10.18
N PRO A 71 -10.82 4.02 10.79
CA PRO A 71 -10.19 5.32 10.58
C PRO A 71 -8.71 5.37 10.97
N GLY A 72 -8.30 4.59 11.98
CA GLY A 72 -6.91 4.52 12.42
C GLY A 72 -5.98 3.95 11.33
N CYS A 73 -6.41 2.89 10.67
CA CYS A 73 -5.64 2.30 9.56
C CYS A 73 -5.65 3.19 8.31
N VAL A 74 -6.71 3.97 8.07
CA VAL A 74 -6.70 5.01 7.02
C VAL A 74 -5.65 6.07 7.32
N ALA A 75 -5.61 6.58 8.55
CA ALA A 75 -4.61 7.57 8.96
C ALA A 75 -3.18 7.01 8.86
N TYR A 76 -2.98 5.75 9.24
CA TYR A 76 -1.69 5.07 9.11
C TYR A 76 -1.26 4.92 7.64
N LEU A 77 -2.20 4.56 6.74
CA LEU A 77 -1.94 4.50 5.30
C LEU A 77 -1.50 5.86 4.74
N ASP A 78 -2.17 6.93 5.14
CA ASP A 78 -1.83 8.28 4.69
C ASP A 78 -0.46 8.73 5.25
N GLN A 79 -0.14 8.37 6.50
CA GLN A 79 1.20 8.58 7.06
C GLN A 79 2.27 7.87 6.23
N MET A 80 2.08 6.58 5.91
CA MET A 80 3.06 5.83 5.12
C MET A 80 3.25 6.40 3.72
N ARG A 81 2.17 6.88 3.07
CA ARG A 81 2.27 7.59 1.79
C ARG A 81 3.11 8.87 1.89
N ILE A 82 2.96 9.62 2.97
CA ILE A 82 3.78 10.81 3.24
C ILE A 82 5.23 10.40 3.41
N THR A 83 5.52 9.38 4.22
CA THR A 83 6.88 8.85 4.43
C THR A 83 7.54 8.48 3.10
N VAL A 84 6.86 7.69 2.26
CA VAL A 84 7.37 7.28 0.94
C VAL A 84 7.62 8.48 0.04
N LYS A 85 6.70 9.45 -0.01
CA LYS A 85 6.86 10.66 -0.82
C LYS A 85 8.05 11.49 -0.34
N THR A 86 8.19 11.67 0.97
CA THR A 86 9.27 12.46 1.57
C THR A 86 10.63 11.82 1.30
N LEU A 87 10.77 10.52 1.54
CA LEU A 87 12.02 9.81 1.27
C LEU A 87 12.34 9.73 -0.23
N GLY A 88 11.32 9.56 -1.08
CA GLY A 88 11.48 9.56 -2.53
C GLY A 88 11.82 10.93 -3.13
N SER A 89 11.70 12.03 -2.37
CA SER A 89 12.09 13.37 -2.80
C SER A 89 13.56 13.70 -2.56
N VAL A 90 14.28 12.83 -1.86
CA VAL A 90 15.72 12.98 -1.64
C VAL A 90 16.43 12.85 -2.99
N PRO A 91 17.31 13.80 -3.37
CA PRO A 91 18.08 13.69 -4.60
C PRO A 91 18.81 12.35 -4.66
N PRO A 92 18.71 11.62 -5.78
CA PRO A 92 19.45 10.38 -5.92
C PRO A 92 20.94 10.66 -5.78
N LEU A 93 21.66 9.74 -5.15
CA LEU A 93 23.11 9.83 -5.08
C LEU A 93 23.66 9.90 -6.52
N GLU A 94 24.49 10.90 -6.82
CA GLU A 94 25.14 10.97 -8.12
C GLU A 94 26.11 9.79 -8.23
N ILE A 95 25.75 8.81 -9.07
CA ILE A 95 26.60 7.65 -9.34
C ILE A 95 27.68 8.09 -10.34
N PRO A 96 28.98 7.99 -10.00
CA PRO A 96 30.06 8.33 -10.92
C PRO A 96 29.99 7.52 -12.21
N GLU A 97 30.31 8.15 -13.35
CA GLU A 97 30.24 7.51 -14.65
C GLU A 97 31.17 6.29 -14.78
N SER A 98 32.29 6.29 -14.06
CA SER A 98 33.20 5.14 -13.97
C SER A 98 32.54 3.90 -13.35
N ILE A 99 31.66 4.10 -12.37
CA ILE A 99 30.92 3.02 -11.71
C ILE A 99 29.82 2.50 -12.63
N LYS A 100 29.05 3.40 -13.27
CA LYS A 100 28.03 3.01 -14.27
C LYS A 100 28.63 2.21 -15.42
N SER A 101 29.69 2.72 -16.02
CA SER A 101 30.37 2.07 -17.15
C SER A 101 30.99 0.72 -16.75
N GLY A 102 31.58 0.62 -15.56
CA GLY A 102 32.08 -0.64 -15.00
C GLY A 102 30.98 -1.69 -14.82
N LEU A 103 29.82 -1.31 -14.24
CA LEU A 103 28.67 -2.20 -14.08
C LEU A 103 28.11 -2.68 -15.43
N LEU A 104 27.96 -1.77 -16.40
CA LEU A 104 27.47 -2.11 -17.73
C LEU A 104 28.44 -3.06 -18.47
N GLN A 105 29.75 -2.86 -18.31
CA GLN A 105 30.75 -3.75 -18.87
C GLN A 105 30.66 -5.16 -18.26
N ALA A 106 30.54 -5.26 -16.93
CA ALA A 106 30.40 -6.53 -16.23
C ALA A 106 29.16 -7.33 -16.68
N PHE A 107 28.01 -6.66 -16.87
CA PHE A 107 26.82 -7.34 -17.39
C PHE A 107 26.96 -7.81 -18.84
N ARG A 108 27.66 -7.04 -19.68
CA ARG A 108 27.92 -7.43 -21.08
C ARG A 108 28.87 -8.63 -21.17
N SER A 109 29.95 -8.63 -20.39
CA SER A 109 30.90 -9.75 -20.39
C SER A 109 30.25 -11.04 -19.89
N TRP A 110 29.42 -10.97 -18.85
CA TRP A 110 28.66 -12.12 -18.35
C TRP A 110 27.74 -12.73 -19.42
N LYS A 111 26.99 -11.91 -20.16
CA LYS A 111 26.13 -12.38 -21.25
C LYS A 111 26.91 -13.03 -22.40
N ASN A 112 28.13 -12.55 -22.67
CA ASN A 112 28.99 -13.09 -23.73
C ASN A 112 29.77 -14.33 -23.30
N SER A 113 29.84 -14.62 -21.99
CA SER A 113 30.47 -15.82 -21.42
C SER A 113 29.52 -17.00 -21.24
N ARG A 114 28.27 -16.90 -21.71
CA ARG A 114 27.19 -17.87 -21.55
C ARG A 114 26.61 -18.23 -22.91
#